data_AF-A0AA51GPC4-F1
#
_entry.id   AF-A0AA51GPC4-F1
#
_cell.length_a   1.000
_cell.length_b   1.000
_cell.length_c   1.000
_cell.angle_alpha   90.00
_cell.angle_beta   90.00
_cell.angle_gamma   90.00
#
_symmetry.space_group_name_H-M   'P 1'
#
loop_
_entity.id
_entity.type
_entity.pdbx_description
1 polymer ?
#
loop_
_entity_poly.entity_id
_entity_poly.type
_entity_poly.pdbx_seq_one_letter_code
_entity_poly.pdbx_strand_id
1 'polypeptide(L)'
;MAADNVERELTCASCGANNEPGSTYCAYCGTLLPEKKIEKESVSSTVFTPVSISGEKIAFKRVSVGIAVLFTILTFGIYPVVWVLLRKKAFNELKGTEKIAGWLASLPLILWGLSIAIQDPEIQGIMRIASWITWIILAFKMRKMLREYIASFGDEDVLPNIAPSKIMTFFFTFFYIQYHINRLIDIGVFKRAN
;
A
#
# COMPACT_ATOMS: atom_id res chain seq x y z
N MET A 1 34.56 -5.20 -27.54
CA MET A 1 33.80 -4.54 -26.46
C MET A 1 33.16 -5.64 -25.65
N ALA A 2 33.72 -5.97 -24.49
CA ALA A 2 33.24 -7.06 -23.65
C ALA A 2 31.93 -6.64 -22.96
N ALA A 3 30.89 -7.46 -23.07
CA ALA A 3 29.70 -7.29 -22.26
C ALA A 3 30.02 -7.80 -20.85
N ASP A 4 30.19 -6.90 -19.90
CA ASP A 4 30.31 -7.26 -18.48
C ASP A 4 29.01 -7.95 -18.05
N ASN A 5 29.12 -9.23 -17.71
CA ASN A 5 28.01 -10.04 -17.21
C ASN A 5 27.78 -9.69 -15.74
N VAL A 6 27.16 -8.54 -15.50
CA VAL A 6 26.82 -8.04 -14.16
C VAL A 6 25.55 -8.75 -13.67
N GLU A 7 25.71 -9.69 -12.75
CA GLU A 7 24.58 -10.35 -12.09
C GLU A 7 23.92 -9.33 -11.13
N ARG A 8 22.59 -9.20 -11.16
CA ARG A 8 21.83 -8.25 -10.34
C ARG A 8 20.99 -8.97 -9.30
N GLU A 9 20.70 -8.30 -8.18
CA GLU A 9 19.81 -8.85 -7.17
C GLU A 9 18.36 -8.92 -7.70
N LEU A 10 17.78 -10.11 -7.67
CA LEU A 10 16.43 -10.34 -8.23
C LEU A 10 15.34 -9.71 -7.35
N THR A 11 15.59 -9.61 -6.05
CA THR A 11 14.69 -8.96 -5.11
C THR A 11 14.97 -7.46 -5.09
N CYS A 12 13.98 -6.67 -5.47
CA CYS A 12 14.12 -5.22 -5.48
C CYS A 12 14.23 -4.67 -4.04
N ALA A 13 15.35 -4.01 -3.72
CA ALA A 13 15.54 -3.38 -2.40
C ALA A 13 14.51 -2.29 -2.08
N SER A 14 13.93 -1.63 -3.09
CA SER A 14 12.94 -0.56 -2.88
C SER A 14 11.51 -1.07 -2.68
N CYS A 15 11.05 -1.98 -3.53
CA CYS A 15 9.66 -2.44 -3.49
C CYS A 15 9.47 -3.88 -3.00
N GLY A 16 10.55 -4.67 -2.90
CA GLY A 16 10.55 -6.07 -2.48
C GLY A 16 10.09 -7.07 -3.55
N ALA A 17 9.76 -6.62 -4.76
CA ALA A 17 9.33 -7.50 -5.84
C ALA A 17 10.48 -8.38 -6.33
N ASN A 18 10.18 -9.64 -6.63
CA ASN A 18 11.11 -10.56 -7.26
C ASN A 18 11.05 -10.36 -8.79
N ASN A 19 12.20 -10.20 -9.42
CA ASN A 19 12.32 -9.86 -10.84
C ASN A 19 12.98 -11.00 -11.63
N GLU A 20 12.81 -10.97 -12.94
CA GLU A 20 13.41 -11.94 -13.84
C GLU A 20 14.94 -11.75 -13.93
N PRO A 21 15.72 -12.85 -14.09
CA PRO A 21 17.17 -12.78 -14.26
C PRO A 21 17.58 -11.86 -15.43
N GLY A 22 18.56 -11.00 -15.18
CA GLY A 22 19.05 -10.04 -16.19
C GLY A 22 18.28 -8.72 -16.27
N SER A 23 17.26 -8.51 -15.44
CA SER A 23 16.56 -7.21 -15.34
C SER A 23 17.47 -6.13 -14.75
N THR A 24 17.50 -4.95 -15.40
CA THR A 24 18.26 -3.78 -14.94
C THR A 24 17.46 -2.93 -13.96
N TYR A 25 16.15 -2.90 -14.17
CA TYR A 25 15.17 -2.16 -13.38
C TYR A 25 14.08 -3.11 -12.90
N CYS A 26 13.52 -2.82 -11.73
CA CYS A 26 12.40 -3.56 -11.19
C CYS A 26 11.17 -3.37 -12.08
N ALA A 27 10.56 -4.47 -12.55
CA ALA A 27 9.38 -4.46 -13.42
C ALA A 27 8.13 -3.86 -12.73
N TYR A 28 8.14 -3.77 -11.40
CA TYR A 28 7.00 -3.37 -10.58
C TYR A 28 7.09 -1.93 -10.07
N CYS A 29 8.29 -1.41 -9.82
CA CYS A 29 8.46 -0.06 -9.26
C CYS A 29 9.44 0.82 -10.03
N GLY A 30 10.12 0.29 -11.05
CA GLY A 30 11.08 1.03 -11.88
C GLY A 30 12.42 1.35 -11.21
N THR A 31 12.63 0.94 -9.94
CA THR A 31 13.91 1.16 -9.25
C THR A 31 15.00 0.29 -9.85
N LEU A 32 16.18 0.87 -10.06
CA LEU A 32 17.39 0.16 -10.48
C LEU A 32 17.71 -0.98 -9.51
N LEU A 33 17.93 -2.19 -10.04
CA LEU A 33 18.31 -3.33 -9.23
C LEU A 33 19.79 -3.23 -8.86
N PRO A 34 20.17 -3.48 -7.59
CA PRO A 34 21.56 -3.40 -7.17
C PRO A 34 22.38 -4.50 -7.85
N GLU A 35 23.64 -4.19 -8.17
CA GLU A 35 24.58 -5.11 -8.76
C GLU A 35 25.12 -6.06 -7.69
N LYS A 36 25.05 -7.36 -7.95
CA LYS A 36 25.53 -8.41 -7.05
C LYS A 36 27.03 -8.60 -7.28
N LYS A 37 27.86 -7.91 -6.50
CA LYS A 37 29.31 -8.23 -6.44
C LYS A 37 29.50 -9.56 -5.73
N ILE A 38 30.00 -10.57 -6.43
CA ILE A 38 30.36 -11.87 -5.85
C ILE A 38 31.75 -11.74 -5.23
N GLU A 39 31.82 -11.31 -3.97
CA GLU A 39 33.03 -11.48 -3.15
C GLU A 39 32.92 -12.80 -2.38
N LYS A 40 33.88 -13.69 -2.64
CA LYS A 40 34.08 -14.92 -1.86
C LYS A 40 34.69 -14.52 -0.52
N GLU A 41 33.91 -14.57 0.57
CA GLU A 41 34.30 -15.16 1.86
C GLU A 41 33.27 -14.92 2.97
N SER A 42 33.06 -15.98 3.75
CA SER A 42 32.29 -16.08 4.99
C SER A 42 30.79 -15.79 4.92
N VAL A 43 30.07 -16.90 4.83
CA VAL A 43 28.69 -17.13 5.28
C VAL A 43 28.33 -16.24 6.47
N SER A 44 27.61 -15.15 6.21
CA SER A 44 26.54 -14.71 7.09
C SER A 44 25.26 -14.90 6.30
N SER A 45 24.68 -16.09 6.43
CA SER A 45 23.28 -16.31 6.13
C SER A 45 22.52 -15.20 6.86
N THR A 46 22.02 -14.20 6.13
CA THR A 46 20.91 -13.38 6.62
C THR A 46 19.74 -14.33 6.75
N VAL A 47 19.73 -15.02 7.90
CA VAL A 47 18.53 -15.56 8.52
C VAL A 47 17.53 -14.42 8.41
N PHE A 48 16.49 -14.60 7.61
CA PHE A 48 15.26 -13.83 7.76
C PHE A 48 14.78 -14.16 9.16
N THR A 49 15.28 -13.42 10.15
CA THR A 49 14.68 -13.43 11.48
C THR A 49 13.27 -12.88 11.24
N PRO A 50 12.22 -13.67 11.49
CA PRO A 50 10.88 -13.13 11.45
C PRO A 50 10.89 -11.98 12.46
N VAL A 51 10.58 -10.77 12.00
CA VAL A 51 10.38 -9.61 12.87
C VAL A 51 9.51 -10.08 14.04
N SER A 52 10.10 -10.11 15.24
CA SER A 52 9.46 -10.58 16.45
C SER A 52 8.51 -9.47 16.92
N ILE A 53 7.38 -9.36 16.23
CA ILE A 53 6.32 -8.44 16.62
C ILE A 53 5.74 -8.95 17.94
N SER A 54 6.11 -8.28 19.03
CA SER A 54 5.64 -8.55 20.40
C SER A 54 4.14 -8.24 20.62
N GLY A 55 3.37 -8.09 19.54
CA GLY A 55 1.95 -7.76 19.55
C GLY A 55 1.12 -8.78 18.78
N GLU A 56 -0.15 -8.89 19.14
CA GLU A 56 -1.14 -9.66 18.38
C GLU A 56 -1.13 -9.22 16.91
N LYS A 57 -0.84 -10.15 16.00
CA LYS A 57 -0.80 -9.88 14.56
C LYS A 57 -2.20 -9.59 14.04
N ILE A 58 -2.42 -8.37 13.57
CA ILE A 58 -3.72 -7.94 13.03
C ILE A 58 -3.96 -8.62 11.69
N ALA A 59 -5.19 -9.08 11.46
CA ALA A 59 -5.55 -9.84 10.29
C ALA A 59 -6.02 -8.94 9.15
N PHE A 60 -5.37 -9.04 7.98
CA PHE A 60 -5.77 -8.36 6.76
C PHE A 60 -6.01 -9.37 5.63
N LYS A 61 -7.05 -9.12 4.83
CA LYS A 61 -7.32 -9.90 3.62
C LYS A 61 -6.43 -9.44 2.48
N ARG A 62 -5.61 -10.36 1.97
CA ARG A 62 -4.77 -10.16 0.78
C ARG A 62 -5.69 -10.02 -0.45
N VAL A 63 -5.53 -8.94 -1.20
CA VAL A 63 -6.31 -8.67 -2.43
C VAL A 63 -5.36 -8.16 -3.50
N SER A 64 -5.36 -8.78 -4.68
CA SER A 64 -4.47 -8.31 -5.74
C SER A 64 -4.89 -6.92 -6.22
N VAL A 65 -3.89 -6.07 -6.49
CA VAL A 65 -4.13 -4.69 -6.93
C VAL A 65 -4.78 -4.66 -8.30
N GLY A 66 -4.39 -5.55 -9.22
CA GLY A 66 -5.01 -5.65 -10.55
C GLY A 66 -6.51 -6.00 -10.49
N ILE A 67 -6.90 -6.94 -9.63
CA ILE A 67 -8.33 -7.29 -9.44
C ILE A 67 -9.09 -6.12 -8.80
N ALA A 68 -8.47 -5.41 -7.85
CA ALA A 68 -9.05 -4.21 -7.26
C ALA A 68 -9.30 -3.13 -8.33
N VAL A 69 -8.32 -2.88 -9.22
CA VAL A 69 -8.46 -1.93 -10.33
C VAL A 69 -9.59 -2.36 -11.27
N LEU A 70 -9.63 -3.63 -11.66
CA LEU A 70 -10.70 -4.20 -12.49
C LEU A 70 -12.08 -3.97 -11.86
N PHE A 71 -12.25 -4.30 -10.58
CA PHE A 71 -13.53 -4.07 -9.89
C PHE A 71 -13.87 -2.59 -9.74
N THR A 72 -12.89 -1.70 -9.55
CA THR A 72 -13.14 -0.26 -9.57
C THR A 72 -13.72 0.19 -10.91
N ILE A 73 -13.19 -0.31 -12.03
CA ILE A 73 -13.70 0.00 -13.36
C ILE A 73 -15.10 -0.58 -13.55
N LEU A 74 -15.30 -1.87 -13.25
CA LEU A 74 -16.58 -2.57 -13.42
C LEU A 74 -17.71 -1.99 -12.55
N THR A 75 -17.37 -1.43 -11.40
CA THR A 75 -18.34 -0.83 -10.47
C THR A 75 -18.42 0.69 -10.59
N PHE A 76 -17.84 1.28 -11.64
CA PHE A 76 -17.81 2.73 -11.86
C PHE A 76 -17.32 3.54 -10.66
N GLY A 77 -16.31 3.03 -9.95
CA GLY A 77 -15.71 3.74 -8.81
C GLY A 77 -16.37 3.48 -7.45
N ILE A 78 -17.34 2.56 -7.36
CA ILE A 78 -18.02 2.22 -6.08
C ILE A 78 -17.18 1.24 -5.24
N TYR A 79 -16.46 0.30 -5.87
CA TYR A 79 -15.65 -0.71 -5.17
C TYR A 79 -14.69 -0.15 -4.09
N PRO A 80 -13.95 0.95 -4.32
CA PRO A 80 -13.09 1.54 -3.29
C PRO A 80 -13.82 1.84 -1.97
N VAL A 81 -15.10 2.23 -2.02
CA VAL A 81 -15.90 2.52 -0.81
C VAL A 81 -16.13 1.25 -0.02
N VAL A 82 -16.61 0.21 -0.72
CA VAL A 82 -16.83 -1.12 -0.14
C VAL A 82 -15.52 -1.65 0.46
N TRP A 83 -14.41 -1.46 -0.26
CA TRP A 83 -13.08 -1.84 0.19
C TRP A 83 -12.69 -1.17 1.52
N VAL A 84 -12.91 0.15 1.67
CA VAL A 84 -12.61 0.88 2.91
C VAL A 84 -13.52 0.42 4.05
N LEU A 85 -14.82 0.29 3.80
CA LEU A 85 -15.78 -0.10 4.84
C LEU A 85 -15.49 -1.49 5.41
N LEU A 86 -15.15 -2.45 4.55
CA LEU A 86 -14.80 -3.82 4.95
C LEU A 86 -13.48 -3.90 5.73
N ARG A 87 -12.53 -2.99 5.46
CA ARG A 87 -11.21 -2.96 6.12
C ARG A 87 -11.11 -2.03 7.31
N LYS A 88 -12.09 -1.15 7.50
CA LYS A 88 -12.14 -0.17 8.59
C LYS A 88 -11.88 -0.80 9.96
N LYS A 89 -12.42 -2.00 10.21
CA LYS A 89 -12.22 -2.72 11.48
C LYS A 89 -10.74 -3.04 11.71
N ALA A 90 -10.08 -3.67 10.73
CA ALA A 90 -8.65 -4.02 10.82
C ALA A 90 -7.76 -2.77 10.95
N PHE A 91 -8.08 -1.67 10.27
CA PHE A 91 -7.40 -0.39 10.47
C PHE A 91 -7.58 0.16 11.89
N ASN A 92 -8.81 0.12 12.42
CA ASN A 92 -9.10 0.65 13.76
C ASN A 92 -8.55 -0.23 14.90
N GLU A 93 -8.10 -1.45 14.59
CA GLU A 93 -7.39 -2.35 15.51
C GLU A 93 -5.88 -2.03 15.58
N LEU A 94 -5.33 -1.24 14.64
CA LEU A 94 -3.93 -0.81 14.67
C LEU A 94 -3.66 0.04 15.93
N LYS A 95 -2.89 -0.50 16.88
CA LYS A 95 -2.56 0.17 18.15
C LYS A 95 -1.81 1.48 17.90
N GLY A 96 -2.12 2.50 18.71
CA GLY A 96 -1.43 3.80 18.68
C GLY A 96 -1.83 4.73 17.53
N THR A 97 -2.88 4.39 16.76
CA THR A 97 -3.29 5.17 15.59
C THR A 97 -4.65 5.83 15.74
N GLU A 98 -4.87 6.93 15.02
CA GLU A 98 -6.18 7.57 14.94
C GLU A 98 -7.20 6.69 14.19
N LYS A 99 -8.36 6.47 14.79
CA LYS A 99 -9.43 5.66 14.19
C LYS A 99 -10.06 6.34 12.97
N ILE A 100 -10.44 5.54 11.99
CA ILE A 100 -11.26 5.94 10.85
C ILE A 100 -12.73 5.95 11.29
N ALA A 101 -13.34 7.14 11.27
CA ALA A 101 -14.75 7.30 11.55
C ALA A 101 -15.62 6.70 10.43
N GLY A 102 -16.76 6.11 10.79
CA GLY A 102 -17.66 5.47 9.82
C GLY A 102 -18.19 6.44 8.77
N TRP A 103 -18.62 7.62 9.20
CA TRP A 103 -19.13 8.67 8.31
C TRP A 103 -18.08 9.12 7.29
N LEU A 104 -16.81 9.24 7.71
CA LEU A 104 -15.71 9.66 6.84
C LEU A 104 -15.43 8.61 5.76
N ALA A 105 -15.54 7.32 6.09
CA ALA A 105 -15.37 6.23 5.12
C ALA A 105 -16.49 6.19 4.07
N SER A 106 -17.71 6.57 4.43
CA SER A 106 -18.86 6.62 3.51
C SER A 106 -18.99 7.95 2.77
N LEU A 107 -18.35 9.02 3.25
CA LEU A 107 -18.50 10.38 2.73
C LEU A 107 -18.23 10.51 1.23
N PRO A 108 -17.19 9.89 0.64
CA PRO A 108 -16.96 9.99 -0.81
C PRO A 108 -18.15 9.48 -1.63
N LEU A 109 -18.78 8.39 -1.19
CA LEU A 109 -19.95 7.81 -1.87
C LEU A 109 -21.18 8.70 -1.74
N ILE A 110 -21.40 9.29 -0.57
CA ILE A 110 -22.53 10.20 -0.32
C ILE A 110 -22.38 11.45 -1.19
N LEU A 111 -21.20 12.07 -1.21
CA LEU A 111 -20.92 13.24 -2.04
C LEU A 111 -21.05 12.94 -3.54
N TRP A 112 -20.56 11.77 -3.97
CA TRP A 112 -20.71 11.33 -5.35
C TRP A 112 -22.18 11.08 -5.71
N GLY A 113 -22.95 10.39 -4.87
CA GLY A 113 -24.37 10.13 -5.09
C GLY A 113 -25.21 11.40 -5.10
N LEU A 114 -24.97 12.32 -4.16
CA LEU A 114 -25.65 13.62 -4.13
C LEU A 114 -25.33 14.46 -5.38
N SER A 115 -24.11 14.40 -5.90
CA SER A 115 -23.74 15.11 -7.14
C SER A 115 -24.55 14.68 -8.36
N ILE A 116 -25.16 13.49 -8.34
CA ILE A 116 -26.04 12.99 -9.42
C ILE A 116 -27.44 13.57 -9.29
N ALA A 117 -27.92 13.79 -8.05
CA ALA A 117 -29.25 14.33 -7.79
C ALA A 117 -29.36 15.85 -8.02
N ILE A 118 -28.25 16.57 -7.87
CA ILE A 118 -28.17 18.01 -8.04
C ILE A 118 -27.98 18.35 -9.52
N GLN A 119 -28.87 19.20 -10.07
CA GLN A 119 -28.81 19.64 -11.46
C GLN A 119 -28.00 20.94 -11.66
N ASP A 120 -27.71 21.66 -10.56
CA ASP A 120 -26.87 22.86 -10.59
C ASP A 120 -25.41 22.48 -10.94
N PRO A 121 -24.85 22.97 -12.06
CA PRO A 121 -23.52 22.57 -12.51
C PRO A 121 -22.38 23.00 -11.58
N GLU A 122 -22.50 24.16 -10.91
CA GLU A 122 -21.47 24.67 -10.01
C GLU A 122 -21.40 23.81 -8.75
N ILE A 123 -22.56 23.57 -8.13
CA ILE A 123 -22.66 22.73 -6.94
C ILE A 123 -22.26 21.28 -7.26
N GLN A 124 -22.69 20.74 -8.40
CA GLN A 124 -22.29 19.42 -8.87
C GLN A 124 -20.76 19.30 -9.01
N GLY A 125 -20.12 20.30 -9.62
CA GLY A 125 -18.66 20.34 -9.77
C GLY A 125 -17.93 20.34 -8.42
N ILE A 126 -18.37 21.20 -7.50
CA ILE A 126 -17.81 21.28 -6.14
C ILE A 126 -17.95 19.94 -5.40
N MET A 127 -19.12 19.30 -5.46
CA MET A 127 -19.35 18.01 -4.80
C MET A 127 -18.44 16.90 -5.33
N ARG A 128 -18.22 16.84 -6.66
CA ARG A 128 -17.32 15.85 -7.28
C ARG A 128 -15.87 16.04 -6.82
N ILE A 129 -15.41 17.28 -6.79
CA ILE A 129 -14.06 17.61 -6.31
C ILE A 129 -13.95 17.28 -4.81
N ALA A 130 -14.96 17.64 -4.00
CA ALA A 130 -14.97 17.33 -2.57
C ALA A 130 -14.94 15.81 -2.29
N SER A 131 -15.67 15.01 -3.09
CA SER A 131 -15.62 13.55 -3.03
C SER A 131 -14.20 13.04 -3.31
N TRP A 132 -13.54 13.55 -4.35
CA TRP A 132 -12.17 13.18 -4.69
C TRP A 132 -11.14 13.62 -3.63
N ILE A 133 -11.28 14.81 -3.06
CA ILE A 133 -10.42 15.27 -1.94
C ILE A 133 -10.57 14.35 -0.74
N THR A 134 -11.80 13.91 -0.43
CA THR A 134 -12.04 12.99 0.68
C THR A 134 -11.33 11.65 0.47
N TRP A 135 -11.25 11.15 -0.77
CA TRP A 135 -10.44 9.97 -1.11
C TRP A 135 -8.96 10.14 -0.79
N ILE A 136 -8.41 11.31 -1.14
CA ILE A 136 -7.02 11.65 -0.85
C ILE A 136 -6.80 11.69 0.66
N ILE A 137 -7.67 12.36 1.41
CA ILE A 137 -7.60 12.43 2.89
C ILE A 137 -7.61 11.04 3.50
N LEU A 138 -8.52 10.16 3.08
CA LEU A 138 -8.58 8.77 3.54
C LEU A 138 -7.30 8.00 3.22
N ALA A 139 -6.74 8.15 2.01
CA ALA A 139 -5.50 7.50 1.62
C ALA A 139 -4.30 7.95 2.48
N PHE A 140 -4.17 9.26 2.72
CA PHE A 140 -3.13 9.80 3.59
C PHE A 140 -3.33 9.40 5.06
N LYS A 141 -4.57 9.33 5.54
CA LYS A 141 -4.88 8.83 6.89
C LYS A 141 -4.47 7.37 7.03
N MET A 142 -4.85 6.50 6.10
CA MET A 142 -4.43 5.10 6.11
C MET A 142 -2.91 4.96 6.05
N ARG A 143 -2.22 5.72 5.18
CA ARG A 143 -0.75 5.76 5.14
C ARG A 143 -0.14 6.11 6.49
N LYS A 144 -0.66 7.14 7.17
CA LYS A 144 -0.22 7.55 8.51
C LYS A 144 -0.37 6.39 9.50
N MET A 145 -1.53 5.73 9.52
CA MET A 145 -1.79 4.59 10.41
C MET A 145 -0.84 3.41 10.17
N LEU A 146 -0.56 3.04 8.91
CA LEU A 146 0.41 1.98 8.63
C LEU A 146 1.78 2.32 9.23
N ARG A 147 2.28 3.53 8.95
CA ARG A 147 3.62 3.94 9.37
C ARG A 147 3.73 4.10 10.88
N GLU A 148 2.72 4.65 11.55
CA GLU A 148 2.68 4.77 13.02
C GLU A 148 2.63 3.40 13.69
N TYR A 149 1.84 2.46 13.15
CA TYR A 149 1.80 1.10 13.65
C TYR A 149 3.17 0.43 13.58
N ILE A 150 3.88 0.54 12.44
CA ILE A 150 5.23 -0.03 12.31
C ILE A 150 6.24 0.70 13.21
N ALA A 151 6.19 2.03 13.27
CA ALA A 151 7.06 2.81 14.15
C ALA A 151 6.88 2.42 15.63
N SER A 152 5.68 1.99 16.04
CA SER A 152 5.41 1.54 17.41
C SER A 152 6.18 0.28 17.83
N PHE A 153 6.70 -0.50 16.87
CA PHE A 153 7.50 -1.69 17.16
C PHE A 153 8.99 -1.40 17.30
N GLY A 154 9.44 -0.16 17.07
CA GLY A 154 10.87 0.18 17.07
C GLY A 154 11.65 -0.43 15.90
N ASP A 155 10.96 -0.97 14.89
CA ASP A 155 11.57 -1.55 13.70
C ASP A 155 11.84 -0.45 12.65
N GLU A 156 12.88 0.35 12.95
CA GLU A 156 13.30 1.48 12.12
C GLU A 156 13.83 1.05 10.75
N ASP A 157 14.25 -0.22 10.60
CA ASP A 157 14.78 -0.75 9.33
C ASP A 157 13.66 -1.03 8.30
N VAL A 158 12.46 -1.40 8.77
CA VAL A 158 11.32 -1.71 7.89
C VAL A 158 10.54 -0.45 7.52
N LEU A 159 10.51 0.57 8.40
CA LEU A 159 9.73 1.81 8.23
C LEU A 159 9.98 2.57 6.90
N PRO A 160 11.23 2.73 6.40
CA PRO A 160 11.52 3.40 5.14
C PRO A 160 10.88 2.71 3.92
N ASN A 161 10.61 1.41 4.03
CA ASN A 161 10.10 0.59 2.94
C ASN A 161 8.55 0.57 2.86
N ILE A 162 7.86 1.13 3.85
CA ILE A 162 6.39 1.11 3.95
C ILE A 162 5.80 2.45 3.58
N ALA A 163 5.04 2.46 2.48
CA ALA A 163 4.41 3.65 1.92
C ALA A 163 5.31 4.91 1.95
N PRO A 164 6.59 4.84 1.47
CA PRO A 164 7.54 5.95 1.60
C PRO A 164 7.03 7.21 0.91
N SER A 165 6.41 7.04 -0.24
CA SER A 165 6.11 8.14 -1.15
C SER A 165 4.73 8.78 -0.87
N LYS A 166 4.75 10.07 -0.53
CA LYS A 166 3.54 10.91 -0.46
C LYS A 166 2.93 11.11 -1.84
N ILE A 167 3.77 11.23 -2.88
CA ILE A 167 3.31 11.47 -4.25
C ILE A 167 2.58 10.25 -4.82
N MET A 168 3.09 9.03 -4.55
CA MET A 168 2.38 7.80 -4.96
C MET A 168 1.05 7.64 -4.21
N THR A 169 0.98 8.09 -2.96
CA THR A 169 -0.28 8.06 -2.19
C THR A 169 -1.33 9.00 -2.80
N PHE A 170 -0.91 10.15 -3.33
CA PHE A 170 -1.81 11.08 -4.00
C PHE A 170 -2.37 10.51 -5.31
N PHE A 171 -1.50 10.03 -6.21
CA PHE A 171 -1.94 9.53 -7.53
C PHE A 171 -2.68 8.20 -7.46
N PHE A 172 -2.22 7.27 -6.62
CA PHE A 172 -2.75 5.90 -6.58
C PHE A 172 -3.67 5.65 -5.38
N THR A 173 -3.90 6.65 -4.53
CA THR A 173 -4.85 6.64 -3.41
C THR A 173 -4.91 5.29 -2.67
N PHE A 174 -6.04 4.57 -2.72
CA PHE A 174 -6.23 3.32 -2.00
C PHE A 174 -5.49 2.13 -2.64
N PHE A 175 -5.18 2.16 -3.95
CA PHE A 175 -4.42 1.08 -4.62
C PHE A 175 -3.00 1.00 -4.06
N TYR A 176 -2.38 2.15 -3.81
CA TYR A 176 -1.08 2.21 -3.16
C TYR A 176 -1.11 1.61 -1.75
N ILE A 177 -2.15 1.92 -0.99
CA ILE A 177 -2.33 1.35 0.36
C ILE A 177 -2.55 -0.16 0.29
N GLN A 178 -3.39 -0.65 -0.65
CA GLN A 178 -3.63 -2.07 -0.84
C GLN A 178 -2.35 -2.83 -1.22
N TYR A 179 -1.50 -2.23 -2.07
CA TYR A 179 -0.18 -2.77 -2.38
C TYR A 179 0.66 -2.96 -1.11
N HIS A 180 0.76 -1.92 -0.26
CA HIS A 180 1.56 -2.00 0.97
C HIS A 180 0.96 -2.92 2.03
N ILE A 181 -0.36 -3.05 2.12
CA ILE A 181 -1.00 -4.08 2.97
C ILE A 181 -0.59 -5.48 2.51
N ASN A 182 -0.63 -5.77 1.21
CA ASN A 182 -0.21 -7.08 0.70
C ASN A 182 1.27 -7.34 1.02
N ARG A 183 2.14 -6.33 0.84
CA ARG A 183 3.56 -6.44 1.21
C ARG A 183 3.71 -6.79 2.69
N LEU A 184 2.98 -6.10 3.57
CA LEU A 184 3.01 -6.36 5.03
C LEU A 184 2.48 -7.75 5.41
N ILE A 185 1.55 -8.32 4.64
CA ILE A 185 1.14 -9.72 4.79
C ILE A 185 2.28 -10.65 4.33
N ASP A 186 2.89 -10.35 3.18
CA ASP A 186 3.91 -11.20 2.56
C ASP A 186 5.21 -11.25 3.38
N ILE A 187 5.59 -10.16 4.08
CA ILE A 187 6.72 -10.14 5.03
C ILE A 187 6.35 -10.60 6.46
N GLY A 188 5.11 -11.04 6.67
CA GLY A 188 4.66 -11.64 7.94
C GLY A 188 4.36 -10.66 9.08
N VAL A 189 4.29 -9.35 8.80
CA VAL A 189 3.88 -8.32 9.76
C VAL A 189 2.39 -8.44 10.07
N PHE A 190 1.56 -8.56 9.04
CA PHE A 190 0.12 -8.82 9.18
C PHE A 190 -0.20 -10.30 9.01
N LYS A 191 -1.22 -10.78 9.73
CA LYS A 191 -1.77 -12.11 9.53
C LYS A 191 -2.66 -12.11 8.29
N ARG A 192 -2.51 -13.11 7.42
CA ARG A 192 -3.42 -13.31 6.29
C ARG A 192 -4.80 -13.76 6.81
N ALA A 193 -5.83 -12.97 6.54
CA ALA A 193 -7.22 -13.39 6.71
C ALA A 193 -7.66 -14.26 5.51
N ASN A 194 -8.43 -15.30 5.77
CA ASN A 194 -9.05 -16.16 4.74
C ASN A 194 -10.23 -15.44 4.06
#